data_AF-A0A8S3UVJ5-F1
#
_entry.id   AF-A0A8S3UVJ5-F1
#
_cell.length_a   1.000
_cell.length_b   1.000
_cell.length_c   1.000
_cell.angle_alpha   90.00
_cell.angle_beta   90.00
_cell.angle_gamma   90.00
#
_symmetry.space_group_name_H-M   'P 1'
#
loop_
_entity.id
_entity.type
_entity.pdbx_description
1 polymer ?
#
loop_
_entity_poly.entity_id
_entity_poly.type
_entity_poly.pdbx_seq_one_letter_code
_entity_poly.pdbx_strand_id
1 'polypeptide(L)'
;MGEKLVEYPAEISLKLEEAVRGRKQNAEFYDAHGEKYIVDFSTYEEYVDKDPTNCVKVIRKIKLTGAAFELPTSWANMDEKENIKVVLLQQNDPDYRKTEKSFKLGTGGKYRIVQIEKIQNRQLHQQYMAKKLNMENESSAHNTERTLWHGTAYNAIDSINTYGFNRSYCGKNGN
;
A
#
# COMPACT_ATOMS: atom_id res chain seq x y z
N MET A 1 -31.42 -14.90 1.27
CA MET A 1 -31.04 -14.62 2.68
C MET A 1 -29.52 -14.59 2.71
N GLY A 2 -28.90 -13.44 2.95
CA GLY A 2 -27.44 -13.35 3.01
C GLY A 2 -26.93 -13.86 4.36
N GLU A 3 -25.85 -14.63 4.37
CA GLU A 3 -25.16 -15.06 5.58
C GLU A 3 -24.76 -13.83 6.40
N LYS A 4 -25.15 -13.80 7.68
CA LYS A 4 -24.84 -12.68 8.57
C LYS A 4 -23.39 -12.83 9.02
N LEU A 5 -22.54 -11.90 8.59
CA LEU A 5 -21.18 -11.79 9.10
C LEU A 5 -21.20 -11.35 10.57
N VAL A 6 -20.49 -12.10 11.42
CA VAL A 6 -20.28 -11.77 12.82
C VAL A 6 -18.83 -11.33 12.96
N GLU A 7 -18.62 -10.14 13.53
CA GLU A 7 -17.27 -9.65 13.78
C GLU A 7 -16.67 -10.31 15.02
N TYR A 8 -15.39 -10.65 14.95
CA TYR A 8 -14.65 -11.07 16.14
C TYR A 8 -14.53 -9.92 17.14
N PRO A 9 -14.50 -10.23 18.45
CA PRO A 9 -14.04 -9.31 19.47
C PRO A 9 -12.67 -8.70 19.11
N ALA A 10 -12.42 -7.46 19.57
CA ALA A 10 -11.22 -6.71 19.20
C ALA A 10 -9.92 -7.42 19.60
N GLU A 11 -9.89 -8.06 20.77
CA GLU A 11 -8.73 -8.81 21.26
C GLU A 11 -8.40 -10.03 20.39
N ILE A 12 -9.44 -10.78 19.99
CA ILE A 12 -9.30 -11.93 19.10
C ILE A 12 -8.85 -11.45 17.71
N SER A 13 -9.49 -10.41 17.17
CA SER A 13 -9.10 -9.79 15.90
C SER A 13 -7.62 -9.38 15.87
N LEU A 14 -7.14 -8.73 16.94
CA LEU A 14 -5.74 -8.33 17.07
C LEU A 14 -4.80 -9.55 17.05
N LYS A 15 -5.12 -10.58 17.84
CA LYS A 15 -4.31 -11.81 17.90
C LYS A 15 -4.24 -12.53 16.55
N LEU A 16 -5.36 -12.60 15.83
CA LEU A 16 -5.42 -13.17 14.47
C LEU A 16 -4.53 -12.36 13.50
N GLU A 17 -4.61 -11.03 13.53
CA GLU A 17 -3.79 -10.17 12.66
C GLU A 17 -2.30 -10.24 13.00
N GLU A 18 -1.91 -10.33 14.27
CA GLU A 18 -0.52 -10.55 14.67
C GLU A 18 0.02 -11.88 14.14
N ALA A 19 -0.78 -12.94 14.18
CA ALA A 19 -0.40 -14.25 13.64
C ALA A 19 -0.23 -14.23 12.12
N VAL A 20 -1.12 -13.54 11.40
CA VAL A 20 -1.01 -13.33 9.94
C VAL A 20 0.24 -12.51 9.61
N ARG A 21 0.51 -11.41 10.32
CA ARG A 21 1.72 -10.59 10.15
C ARG A 21 3.00 -11.39 10.42
N GLY A 22 2.96 -12.28 11.41
CA GLY A 22 4.02 -13.22 11.75
C GLY A 22 4.14 -14.40 10.78
N ARG A 23 3.33 -14.47 9.72
CA ARG A 23 3.28 -15.57 8.73
C ARG A 23 3.06 -16.95 9.38
N LYS A 24 2.28 -17.02 10.45
CA LYS A 24 1.87 -18.30 11.05
C LYS A 24 0.85 -18.99 10.15
N GLN A 25 0.77 -20.32 10.23
CA GLN A 25 -0.21 -21.11 9.48
C GLN A 25 -1.60 -21.05 10.11
N ASN A 26 -1.67 -20.92 11.43
CA ASN A 26 -2.91 -20.84 12.19
C ASN A 26 -2.77 -19.94 13.41
N ALA A 27 -3.90 -19.65 14.05
CA ALA A 27 -3.98 -19.01 15.34
C ALA A 27 -5.06 -19.66 16.20
N GLU A 28 -4.85 -19.68 17.50
CA GLU A 28 -5.76 -20.26 18.48
C GLU A 28 -6.32 -19.19 19.42
N PHE A 29 -7.57 -19.32 19.84
CA PHE A 29 -8.19 -18.48 20.87
C PHE A 29 -9.21 -19.30 21.68
N TYR A 30 -9.68 -18.72 22.79
CA TYR A 30 -10.59 -19.39 23.72
C TYR A 30 -11.86 -18.56 23.88
N ASP A 31 -13.00 -19.21 24.04
CA ASP A 31 -14.23 -18.55 24.45
C ASP A 31 -14.32 -18.37 25.97
N ALA A 32 -15.42 -17.78 26.45
CA ALA A 32 -15.66 -17.54 27.88
C ALA A 32 -15.80 -18.83 28.71
N HIS A 33 -16.02 -19.98 28.07
CA HIS A 33 -16.13 -21.29 28.69
C HIS A 33 -14.81 -22.09 28.64
N GLY A 34 -13.77 -21.53 28.01
CA GLY A 34 -12.47 -22.19 27.84
C GLY A 34 -12.41 -23.17 26.67
N GLU A 35 -13.41 -23.16 25.77
CA GLU A 35 -13.38 -23.96 24.55
C GLU A 35 -12.37 -23.36 23.57
N LYS A 36 -11.53 -24.20 22.97
CA LYS A 36 -10.44 -23.78 22.10
C LYS A 36 -10.89 -23.78 20.64
N TYR A 37 -10.68 -22.64 19.98
CA TYR A 37 -10.93 -22.44 18.56
C TYR A 37 -9.61 -22.27 17.82
N ILE A 38 -9.56 -22.78 16.59
CA ILE A 38 -8.41 -22.66 15.69
C ILE A 38 -8.88 -22.03 14.39
N VAL A 39 -8.18 -20.98 13.94
CA VAL A 39 -8.34 -20.39 12.62
C VAL A 39 -7.16 -20.83 11.75
N ASP A 40 -7.45 -21.56 10.69
CA ASP A 40 -6.49 -21.93 9.66
C ASP A 40 -6.42 -20.83 8.58
N PHE A 41 -5.26 -20.22 8.40
CA PHE A 41 -5.07 -19.13 7.45
C PHE A 41 -4.81 -19.60 6.01
N SER A 42 -4.62 -20.91 5.80
CA SER A 42 -4.50 -21.50 4.46
C SER A 42 -5.88 -21.75 3.83
N THR A 43 -6.85 -22.23 4.63
CA THR A 43 -8.22 -22.51 4.17
C THR A 43 -9.21 -21.39 4.53
N TYR A 44 -8.81 -20.46 5.40
CA TYR A 44 -9.66 -19.43 5.99
C TYR A 44 -10.91 -20.02 6.64
N GLU A 45 -10.68 -21.02 7.49
CA GLU A 45 -11.71 -21.73 8.25
C GLU A 45 -11.39 -21.68 9.73
N GLU A 46 -12.43 -21.48 10.53
CA GLU A 46 -12.40 -21.64 11.98
C GLU A 46 -13.09 -22.94 12.36
N TYR A 47 -12.53 -23.67 13.31
CA TYR A 47 -13.14 -24.86 13.88
C TYR A 47 -12.78 -24.99 15.36
N VAL A 48 -13.56 -25.80 16.07
CA VAL A 48 -13.29 -26.17 17.46
C VAL A 48 -12.20 -27.25 17.47
N ASP A 49 -11.19 -27.11 18.32
CA ASP A 49 -10.06 -28.06 18.41
C ASP A 49 -10.51 -29.52 18.63
N LYS A 50 -11.60 -29.70 19.39
CA LYS A 50 -12.20 -31.02 19.69
C LYS A 50 -13.14 -31.55 18.60
N ASP A 51 -13.60 -30.70 17.69
CA ASP A 51 -14.46 -31.09 16.57
C ASP A 51 -14.10 -30.31 15.29
N PRO A 52 -13.07 -30.75 14.56
CA PRO A 52 -12.63 -30.11 13.32
C PRO A 52 -13.64 -30.22 12.18
N THR A 53 -14.69 -31.04 12.31
CA THR A 53 -15.71 -31.21 11.26
C THR A 53 -16.73 -30.09 11.25
N ASN A 54 -16.88 -29.40 12.39
CA ASN A 54 -17.73 -28.23 12.52
C ASN A 54 -16.92 -26.95 12.23
N CYS A 55 -16.78 -26.61 10.94
CA CYS A 55 -16.03 -25.44 10.51
C CYS A 55 -16.93 -24.30 10.00
N VAL A 56 -16.47 -23.07 10.20
CA VAL A 56 -17.08 -21.85 9.66
C VAL A 56 -16.08 -21.08 8.82
N LYS A 57 -16.56 -20.40 7.78
CA LYS A 57 -15.72 -19.59 6.90
C LYS A 57 -15.34 -18.28 7.59
N VAL A 58 -14.05 -17.97 7.58
CA VAL A 58 -13.50 -16.72 8.09
C VAL A 58 -13.16 -15.81 6.93
N ILE A 59 -13.56 -14.55 7.03
CA ILE A 59 -13.20 -13.55 6.03
C ILE A 59 -12.33 -12.50 6.70
N ARG A 60 -11.07 -12.42 6.28
CA ARG A 60 -10.20 -11.31 6.63
C ARG A 60 -10.58 -10.09 5.80
N LYS A 61 -11.29 -9.14 6.41
CA LYS A 61 -11.54 -7.82 5.83
C LYS A 61 -10.58 -6.81 6.44
N ILE A 62 -9.77 -6.18 5.59
CA ILE A 62 -9.01 -5.00 5.99
C ILE A 62 -10.03 -3.91 6.28
N LYS A 63 -10.25 -3.62 7.57
CA LYS A 63 -11.03 -2.47 7.99
C LYS A 63 -10.23 -1.21 7.63
N LEU A 64 -10.52 -0.64 6.46
CA LEU A 64 -10.07 0.70 6.07
C LEU A 64 -10.80 1.81 6.86
N THR A 65 -11.50 1.44 7.93
CA THR A 65 -12.12 2.39 8.87
C THR A 65 -11.08 2.80 9.90
N GLY A 66 -10.38 3.90 9.63
CA GLY A 66 -9.58 4.60 10.66
C GLY A 66 -8.22 4.01 11.00
N ALA A 67 -7.76 2.92 10.36
CA ALA A 67 -6.34 2.60 10.34
C ALA A 67 -5.67 3.61 9.40
N ALA A 68 -5.04 4.63 9.99
CA ALA A 68 -4.22 5.61 9.29
C ALA A 68 -3.38 4.88 8.25
N PHE A 69 -3.61 5.18 6.97
CA PHE A 69 -2.60 4.91 5.98
C PHE A 69 -1.36 5.68 6.42
N GLU A 70 -0.40 4.95 6.99
CA GLU A 70 0.81 5.55 7.49
C GLU A 70 1.57 6.07 6.28
N LEU A 71 1.64 7.40 6.19
CA LEU A 71 2.47 8.04 5.19
C LEU A 71 3.92 7.62 5.43
N PRO A 72 4.74 7.49 4.38
CA PRO A 72 6.12 7.11 4.55
C PRO A 72 6.82 8.05 5.54
N THR A 73 7.52 7.48 6.51
CA THR A 73 8.25 8.25 7.54
C THR A 73 9.35 9.14 6.95
N SER A 74 9.76 8.87 5.71
CA SER A 74 10.69 9.69 4.92
C SER A 74 10.06 10.93 4.29
N TRP A 75 8.78 11.19 4.51
CA TRP A 75 8.10 12.39 4.04
C TRP A 75 8.37 13.56 4.98
N ALA A 76 8.56 14.75 4.41
CA ALA A 76 8.57 15.98 5.18
C ALA A 76 7.19 16.17 5.85
N ASN A 77 7.18 16.79 7.02
CA ASN A 77 5.96 17.11 7.74
C ASN A 77 4.99 17.89 6.84
N MET A 78 3.76 17.40 6.76
CA MET A 78 2.66 18.01 6.03
C MET A 78 1.57 18.38 7.03
N ASP A 79 0.94 19.53 6.86
CA ASP A 79 -0.21 19.91 7.69
C ASP A 79 -1.35 18.91 7.52
N GLU A 80 -2.22 18.78 8.51
CA GLU A 80 -3.33 17.81 8.48
C GLU A 80 -4.29 18.03 7.31
N LYS A 81 -4.46 19.30 6.89
CA LYS A 81 -5.32 19.69 5.76
C LYS A 81 -4.57 19.69 4.43
N GLU A 82 -3.24 19.56 4.44
CA GLU A 82 -2.41 19.56 3.25
C GLU A 82 -2.42 18.16 2.61
N ASN A 83 -3.04 18.05 1.44
CA ASN A 83 -3.02 16.81 0.67
C ASN A 83 -1.74 16.65 -0.16
N ILE A 84 -1.16 17.77 -0.63
CA ILE A 84 0.00 17.78 -1.53
C ILE A 84 1.09 18.73 -1.05
N LYS A 85 2.33 18.27 -1.09
CA LYS A 85 3.53 19.07 -0.86
C LYS A 85 4.62 18.71 -1.86
N VAL A 86 5.26 19.71 -2.44
CA VAL A 86 6.43 19.56 -3.32
C VAL A 86 7.66 19.99 -2.52
N VAL A 87 8.58 19.05 -2.28
CA VAL A 87 9.73 19.25 -1.41
C VAL A 87 11.00 19.28 -2.25
N LEU A 88 11.71 20.41 -2.24
CA LEU A 88 13.02 20.53 -2.86
C LEU A 88 14.04 19.67 -2.10
N LEU A 89 14.62 18.68 -2.76
CA LEU A 89 15.63 17.81 -2.17
C LEU A 89 17.02 18.45 -2.22
N GLN A 90 17.74 18.37 -1.11
CA GLN A 90 19.13 18.84 -1.02
C GLN A 90 20.09 17.80 -1.62
N GLN A 91 21.23 18.22 -2.15
CA GLN A 91 22.18 17.31 -2.82
C GLN A 91 22.80 16.24 -1.89
N ASN A 92 22.79 16.49 -0.57
CA ASN A 92 23.22 15.54 0.44
C ASN A 92 22.13 14.54 0.84
N ASP A 93 20.88 14.75 0.42
CA ASP A 93 19.76 13.86 0.70
C ASP A 93 19.96 12.50 -0.02
N PRO A 94 19.78 11.37 0.68
CA PRO A 94 19.84 10.05 0.06
C PRO A 94 18.89 9.86 -1.13
N ASP A 95 17.67 10.41 -1.07
CA ASP A 95 16.69 10.35 -2.15
C ASP A 95 17.17 11.15 -3.37
N TYR A 96 17.81 12.32 -3.14
CA TYR A 96 18.43 13.11 -4.22
C TYR A 96 19.49 12.27 -4.95
N ARG A 97 20.46 11.73 -4.21
CA ARG A 97 21.60 11.00 -4.78
C ARG A 97 21.16 9.74 -5.53
N LYS A 98 20.17 9.02 -4.97
CA LYS A 98 19.58 7.83 -5.61
C LYS A 98 18.92 8.20 -6.94
N THR A 99 18.11 9.26 -6.94
CA THR A 99 17.36 9.72 -8.11
C THR A 99 18.32 10.26 -9.18
N GLU A 100 19.28 11.09 -8.81
CA GLU A 100 20.34 11.60 -9.69
C GLU A 100 21.10 10.45 -10.37
N LYS A 101 21.56 9.47 -9.59
CA LYS A 101 22.32 8.33 -10.13
C LYS A 101 21.49 7.55 -11.13
N SER A 102 20.23 7.23 -10.80
CA SER A 102 19.33 6.48 -11.67
C SER A 102 19.01 7.26 -12.96
N PHE A 103 18.79 8.58 -12.86
CA PHE A 103 18.50 9.44 -14.00
C PHE A 103 19.68 9.58 -14.95
N LYS A 104 20.89 9.84 -14.40
CA LYS A 104 22.12 9.92 -15.18
C LYS A 104 22.41 8.60 -15.89
N LEU A 105 22.19 7.47 -15.22
CA LEU A 105 22.35 6.16 -15.83
C LEU A 105 21.37 5.95 -16.98
N GLY A 106 20.08 6.26 -16.77
CA GLY A 106 19.03 6.09 -17.79
C GLY A 106 19.17 7.00 -19.01
N THR A 107 19.83 8.15 -18.86
CA THR A 107 20.00 9.16 -19.93
C THR A 107 21.40 9.19 -20.54
N GLY A 108 22.34 8.38 -20.03
CA GLY A 108 23.75 8.42 -20.43
C GLY A 108 24.47 9.70 -20.00
N GLY A 109 24.01 10.37 -18.94
CA GLY A 109 24.66 11.54 -18.36
C GLY A 109 24.59 12.82 -19.21
N LYS A 110 23.72 12.88 -20.22
CA LYS A 110 23.64 14.00 -21.18
C LYS A 110 23.06 15.29 -20.60
N TYR A 111 22.37 15.21 -19.47
CA TYR A 111 21.62 16.32 -18.91
C TYR A 111 22.24 16.83 -17.62
N ARG A 112 22.27 18.17 -17.48
CA ARG A 112 22.56 18.82 -16.20
C ARG A 112 21.27 18.93 -15.39
N ILE A 113 21.26 18.30 -14.22
CA ILE A 113 20.16 18.40 -13.26
C ILE A 113 20.23 19.79 -12.60
N VAL A 114 19.14 20.55 -12.69
CA VAL A 114 19.02 21.87 -12.04
C VAL A 114 18.52 21.71 -10.61
N GLN A 115 17.49 20.88 -10.43
CA GLN A 115 16.91 20.55 -9.12
C GLN A 115 16.19 19.21 -9.18
N ILE A 116 15.90 18.64 -8.01
CA ILE A 116 15.06 17.45 -7.83
C ILE A 116 14.05 17.77 -6.74
N GLU A 117 12.78 17.57 -7.05
CA GLU A 117 11.67 17.81 -6.13
C GLU A 117 10.94 16.49 -5.86
N LYS A 118 10.66 16.20 -4.59
CA LYS A 118 9.88 15.05 -4.13
C LYS A 118 8.42 15.47 -3.97
N ILE A 119 7.54 14.76 -4.67
CA ILE A 119 6.10 14.98 -4.60
C ILE A 119 5.53 14.11 -3.49
N GLN A 120 4.85 14.73 -2.53
CA GLN A 120 4.15 14.07 -1.44
C GLN A 120 2.66 14.33 -1.61
N ASN A 121 1.91 13.36 -2.15
CA ASN A 121 0.47 13.46 -2.31
C ASN A 121 -0.23 12.30 -1.57
N ARG A 122 -0.93 12.61 -0.47
CA ARG A 122 -1.50 11.61 0.43
C ARG A 122 -2.50 10.71 -0.29
N GLN A 123 -3.46 11.31 -0.99
CA GLN A 123 -4.51 10.58 -1.70
C GLN A 123 -3.94 9.71 -2.84
N LEU A 124 -3.03 10.24 -3.66
CA LEU A 124 -2.44 9.45 -4.74
C LEU A 124 -1.57 8.31 -4.21
N HIS A 125 -0.83 8.52 -3.12
CA HIS A 125 -0.03 7.47 -2.50
C HIS A 125 -0.92 6.35 -1.93
N GLN A 126 -2.05 6.70 -1.30
CA GLN A 126 -3.06 5.74 -0.84
C GLN A 126 -3.61 4.89 -1.97
N GLN A 127 -4.05 5.54 -3.05
CA GLN A 127 -4.58 4.85 -4.24
C GLN A 127 -3.53 3.92 -4.86
N TYR A 128 -2.29 4.40 -4.96
CA TYR A 128 -1.17 3.63 -5.50
C TYR A 128 -0.90 2.36 -4.67
N MET A 129 -0.79 2.48 -3.34
CA MET A 129 -0.56 1.34 -2.44
C MET A 129 -1.70 0.33 -2.47
N ALA A 130 -2.96 0.79 -2.47
CA ALA A 130 -4.11 -0.10 -2.59
C ALA A 130 -4.09 -0.89 -3.91
N LYS A 131 -3.76 -0.22 -5.03
CA LYS A 131 -3.68 -0.88 -6.34
C LYS A 131 -2.49 -1.85 -6.42
N LYS A 132 -1.34 -1.47 -5.87
CA LYS A 132 -0.16 -2.33 -5.80
C LYS A 132 -0.45 -3.63 -5.05
N LEU A 133 -1.05 -3.53 -3.85
CA LEU A 133 -1.45 -4.69 -3.05
C LEU A 133 -2.40 -5.61 -3.81
N ASN A 134 -3.40 -5.05 -4.48
CA ASN A 134 -4.33 -5.84 -5.29
C ASN A 134 -3.60 -6.59 -6.43
N MET A 135 -2.68 -5.92 -7.13
CA MET A 135 -1.91 -6.53 -8.21
C MET A 135 -0.94 -7.61 -7.72
N GLU A 136 -0.31 -7.41 -6.56
CA GLU A 136 0.58 -8.41 -5.94
C GLU A 136 -0.20 -9.66 -5.50
N ASN A 137 -1.44 -9.51 -5.03
CA ASN A 137 -2.30 -10.64 -4.68
C ASN A 137 -2.79 -11.41 -5.91
N GLU A 138 -3.01 -10.73 -7.04
CA GLU A 138 -3.48 -11.34 -8.29
C GLU A 138 -2.34 -11.95 -9.12
N SER A 139 -1.09 -11.56 -8.88
CA SER A 139 0.05 -11.98 -9.69
C SER A 139 0.84 -13.12 -9.03
N SER A 140 1.16 -14.16 -9.80
CA SER A 140 2.19 -15.15 -9.41
C SER A 140 3.61 -14.61 -9.52
N ALA A 141 3.80 -13.43 -10.11
CA ALA A 141 5.10 -12.80 -10.27
C ALA A 141 5.48 -11.96 -9.04
N HIS A 142 6.72 -12.14 -8.58
CA HIS A 142 7.22 -11.53 -7.35
C HIS A 142 7.52 -10.01 -7.43
N ASN A 143 7.41 -9.37 -8.60
CA ASN A 143 7.76 -7.95 -8.78
C ASN A 143 6.83 -7.25 -9.77
N THR A 144 5.78 -6.59 -9.27
CA THR A 144 4.79 -5.83 -10.06
C THR A 144 5.13 -4.34 -10.19
N GLU A 145 6.17 -3.86 -9.50
CA GLU A 145 6.59 -2.46 -9.49
C GLU A 145 7.88 -2.23 -10.28
N ARG A 146 7.93 -1.14 -11.05
CA ARG A 146 9.14 -0.64 -11.73
C ARG A 146 9.21 0.87 -11.64
N THR A 147 10.43 1.40 -11.46
CA THR A 147 10.70 2.83 -11.58
C THR A 147 10.98 3.18 -13.03
N LEU A 148 10.22 4.15 -13.58
CA LEU A 148 10.32 4.60 -14.97
C LEU A 148 10.36 6.13 -15.03
N TRP A 149 10.79 6.67 -16.17
CA TRP A 149 10.85 8.12 -16.43
C TRP A 149 9.70 8.57 -17.32
N HIS A 150 9.09 9.70 -17.00
CA HIS A 150 8.03 10.32 -17.80
C HIS A 150 8.37 11.79 -18.07
N GLY A 151 8.59 12.13 -19.34
CA GLY A 151 8.74 13.52 -19.78
C GLY A 151 7.37 14.16 -20.00
N THR A 152 7.20 15.41 -19.58
CA THR A 152 5.94 16.15 -19.74
C THR A 152 6.20 17.64 -20.01
N ALA A 153 5.18 18.35 -20.44
CA ALA A 153 5.22 19.80 -20.62
C ALA A 153 5.06 20.52 -19.28
N TYR A 154 5.64 21.72 -19.17
CA TYR A 154 5.61 22.52 -17.94
C TYR A 154 4.19 22.75 -17.39
N ASN A 155 3.24 23.05 -18.27
CA ASN A 155 1.85 23.31 -17.91
C ASN A 155 1.08 22.08 -17.38
N ALA A 156 1.63 20.87 -17.53
CA ALA A 156 1.00 19.64 -17.04
C ALA A 156 1.47 19.27 -15.62
N ILE A 157 2.53 19.90 -15.10
CA ILE A 157 3.17 19.53 -13.83
C ILE A 157 2.15 19.62 -12.67
N ASP A 158 1.47 20.75 -12.51
CA ASP A 158 0.53 20.96 -11.40
C ASP A 158 -0.64 19.96 -11.44
N SER A 159 -1.13 19.66 -12.65
CA SER A 159 -2.20 18.70 -12.84
C SER A 159 -1.76 17.27 -12.49
N ILE A 160 -0.57 16.85 -12.94
CA ILE A 160 -0.01 15.53 -12.62
C ILE A 160 0.27 15.42 -11.12
N ASN A 161 0.84 16.45 -10.51
CA ASN A 161 1.13 16.49 -9.08
C ASN A 161 -0.15 16.35 -8.24
N THR A 162 -1.21 17.06 -8.64
CA THR A 162 -2.48 17.11 -7.89
C THR A 162 -3.36 15.89 -8.12
N TYR A 163 -3.56 15.51 -9.38
CA TYR A 163 -4.56 14.54 -9.81
C TYR A 163 -3.97 13.21 -10.32
N GLY A 164 -2.65 13.12 -10.42
CA GLY A 164 -1.96 11.96 -10.96
C GLY A 164 -2.01 11.88 -12.49
N PHE A 165 -1.57 10.74 -13.02
CA PHE A 165 -1.59 10.50 -14.46
C PHE A 165 -3.00 10.22 -14.95
N ASN A 166 -3.44 10.93 -15.99
CA ASN A 166 -4.73 10.73 -16.61
C ASN A 166 -4.58 10.52 -18.12
N ARG A 167 -4.97 9.32 -18.57
CA ARG A 167 -4.88 8.86 -19.97
C ARG A 167 -5.65 9.74 -20.95
N SER A 168 -6.69 10.43 -20.50
CA SER A 168 -7.49 11.32 -21.34
C SER A 168 -6.73 12.57 -21.79
N TYR A 169 -5.57 12.86 -21.17
CA TYR A 169 -4.65 13.94 -21.57
C TYR A 169 -3.44 13.44 -22.36
N CYS A 170 -3.30 12.13 -22.58
CA CYS A 170 -2.25 11.58 -23.44
C CYS A 170 -2.56 11.88 -24.90
N GLY A 171 -1.67 12.59 -25.61
CA GLY A 171 -1.79 12.82 -27.06
C GLY A 171 -1.60 14.26 -27.54
N LYS A 172 -1.49 15.26 -26.65
CA LYS A 172 -1.31 16.66 -27.10
C LYS A 172 0.08 16.99 -27.67
N ASN A 173 1.09 16.13 -27.47
CA ASN A 173 2.44 16.30 -28.02
C ASN A 173 2.95 15.03 -28.75
N GLY A 174 2.04 14.23 -29.31
CA GLY A 174 2.42 13.16 -30.24
C GLY A 174 2.63 13.75 -31.63
N ASN A 175 3.75 14.45 -31.83
CA ASN A 175 4.30 14.81 -33.15
C ASN A 175 5.79 14.48 -33.15
#